data_AF-A0A0C3BT18-F1
#
_entry.id   AF-A0A0C3BT18-F1
#
_cell.length_a   1.000
_cell.length_b   1.000
_cell.length_c   1.000
_cell.angle_alpha   90.00
_cell.angle_beta   90.00
_cell.angle_gamma   90.00
#
_symmetry.space_group_name_H-M   'P 1'
#
loop_
_entity.id
_entity.type
_entity.pdbx_description
1 polymer ?
#
loop_
_entity_poly.entity_id
_entity_poly.type
_entity_poly.pdbx_seq_one_letter_code
_entity_poly.pdbx_strand_id
1 'polypeptide(L)'
;HLYDTSVLQQIGLVVNTPWQLLICTDCQIALPPTNFFGHFRSKHAAITIDSAFRQDISAHVGDFGLPTEFPAIPTTLIPSISGLKILEALYCPHCLAVHQHPDTMVHHHRTAHPDTPRPSSWATGPVQRFHDGVGRQAFRILPSDVQHDNVSFDIPSILSDMESAEKALTPDLDVRNITPWLRIT
;
A
#
# COMPACT_ATOMS: atom_id res chain seq x y z
N HIS A 1 2.59 2.95 -5.47
CA HIS A 1 1.31 3.28 -6.11
C HIS A 1 0.36 2.12 -5.84
N LEU A 2 -0.87 2.42 -5.42
CA LEU A 2 -1.92 1.43 -5.29
C LEU A 2 -2.66 1.39 -6.62
N TYR A 3 -2.83 0.20 -7.18
CA TYR A 3 -3.56 -0.02 -8.41
C TYR A 3 -4.84 -0.77 -8.09
N ASP A 4 -5.95 -0.26 -8.57
CA ASP A 4 -7.26 -0.85 -8.38
C ASP A 4 -8.02 -0.89 -9.71
N THR A 5 -8.56 -2.05 -10.04
CA THR A 5 -9.50 -2.18 -11.16
C THR A 5 -10.91 -2.14 -10.61
N SER A 6 -11.89 -1.82 -11.46
CA SER A 6 -13.30 -1.89 -11.08
C SER A 6 -13.70 -3.26 -10.51
N VAL A 7 -13.06 -4.34 -10.96
CA VAL A 7 -13.26 -5.71 -10.46
C VAL A 7 -12.69 -5.89 -9.05
N LEU A 8 -11.46 -5.40 -8.80
CA LEU A 8 -10.83 -5.52 -7.48
C LEU A 8 -11.50 -4.61 -6.44
N GLN A 9 -11.91 -3.41 -6.83
CA GLN A 9 -12.61 -2.45 -5.95
C GLN A 9 -13.93 -3.00 -5.42
N GLN A 10 -14.68 -3.77 -6.22
CA GLN A 10 -15.95 -4.36 -5.81
C GLN A 10 -15.85 -5.28 -4.60
N ILE A 11 -14.66 -5.83 -4.35
CA ILE A 11 -14.40 -6.71 -3.21
C ILE A 11 -13.37 -6.12 -2.25
N GLY A 12 -13.07 -4.82 -2.34
CA GLY A 12 -12.12 -4.16 -1.45
C GLY A 12 -10.70 -4.71 -1.57
N LEU A 13 -10.25 -5.00 -2.80
CA LEU A 13 -8.87 -5.37 -3.09
C LEU A 13 -8.15 -4.26 -3.84
N VAL A 14 -6.87 -4.10 -3.53
CA VAL A 14 -5.94 -3.24 -4.26
C VAL A 14 -4.58 -3.92 -4.40
N VAL A 15 -3.86 -3.61 -5.46
CA VAL A 15 -2.49 -4.11 -5.69
C VAL A 15 -1.50 -3.01 -5.39
N ASN A 16 -0.61 -3.25 -4.42
CA ASN A 16 0.55 -2.40 -4.19
C ASN A 16 1.68 -2.86 -5.11
N THR A 17 1.88 -2.15 -6.23
CA THR A 17 2.82 -2.58 -7.27
C THR A 17 4.29 -2.54 -6.86
N PRO A 18 4.80 -1.52 -6.12
CA PRO A 18 6.19 -1.52 -5.66
C PRO A 18 6.56 -2.70 -4.77
N TRP A 19 5.61 -3.17 -3.95
CA TRP A 19 5.83 -4.28 -3.02
C TRP A 19 5.28 -5.61 -3.52
N GLN A 20 4.63 -5.60 -4.70
CA GLN A 20 3.95 -6.75 -5.30
C GLN A 20 2.97 -7.45 -4.32
N LEU A 21 2.17 -6.65 -3.61
CA LEU A 21 1.22 -7.15 -2.61
C LEU A 21 -0.22 -6.98 -3.09
N LEU A 22 -1.03 -8.03 -2.91
CA LEU A 22 -2.47 -7.92 -2.93
C LEU A 22 -2.94 -7.52 -1.53
N ILE A 23 -3.69 -6.43 -1.38
CA ILE A 23 -4.09 -5.88 -0.09
C ILE A 23 -5.61 -5.82 -0.01
N CYS A 24 -6.16 -6.29 1.11
CA CYS A 24 -7.56 -6.02 1.45
C CYS A 24 -7.66 -4.63 2.09
N THR A 25 -8.50 -3.75 1.54
CA THR A 25 -8.66 -2.36 1.99
C THR A 25 -9.34 -2.27 3.35
N ASP A 26 -10.26 -3.19 3.65
CA ASP A 26 -11.03 -3.19 4.89
C ASP A 26 -10.19 -3.71 6.06
N CYS A 27 -9.46 -4.81 5.86
CA CYS A 27 -8.59 -5.39 6.87
C CYS A 27 -7.22 -4.71 6.92
N GLN A 28 -6.82 -4.01 5.85
CA GLN A 28 -5.52 -3.37 5.67
C GLN A 28 -4.34 -4.35 5.88
N ILE A 29 -4.48 -5.55 5.32
CA ILE A 29 -3.47 -6.61 5.34
C ILE A 29 -3.17 -7.09 3.92
N ALA A 30 -1.95 -7.55 3.71
CA ALA A 30 -1.56 -8.28 2.52
C ALA A 30 -2.14 -9.70 2.54
N LEU A 31 -2.57 -10.17 1.37
CA LEU A 31 -3.15 -11.48 1.13
C LEU A 31 -2.31 -12.24 0.10
N PRO A 32 -2.10 -13.55 0.29
CA PRO A 32 -1.46 -14.36 -0.74
C PRO A 32 -2.39 -14.49 -1.96
N PRO A 33 -1.88 -14.33 -3.20
CA PRO A 33 -2.69 -14.49 -4.41
C PRO A 33 -3.38 -15.86 -4.53
N THR A 34 -2.79 -16.89 -3.92
CA THR A 34 -3.30 -18.27 -3.95
C THR A 34 -4.48 -18.53 -3.02
N ASN A 35 -4.67 -17.70 -1.98
CA ASN A 35 -5.64 -18.00 -0.92
C ASN A 35 -6.34 -16.75 -0.34
N PHE A 36 -6.51 -15.68 -1.12
CA PHE A 36 -7.24 -14.51 -0.66
C PHE A 36 -8.75 -14.80 -0.51
N PHE A 37 -9.35 -15.72 -1.28
CA PHE A 37 -10.76 -16.10 -1.09
C PHE A 37 -11.04 -16.72 0.28
N GLY A 38 -10.07 -17.43 0.87
CA GLY A 38 -10.19 -17.95 2.24
C GLY A 38 -10.35 -16.81 3.25
N HIS A 39 -9.63 -15.70 3.04
CA HIS A 39 -9.78 -14.49 3.84
C HIS A 39 -11.20 -13.92 3.72
N PHE A 40 -11.73 -13.71 2.50
CA PHE A 40 -13.09 -13.19 2.29
C PHE A 40 -14.16 -14.05 2.96
N ARG A 41 -14.07 -15.37 2.81
CA ARG A 41 -15.01 -16.29 3.47
C ARG A 41 -15.02 -16.16 5.00
N SER A 42 -13.87 -15.83 5.60
CA SER A 42 -13.72 -15.76 7.06
C SER A 42 -13.92 -14.37 7.66
N LYS A 43 -13.64 -13.30 6.90
CA LYS A 43 -13.64 -11.91 7.37
C LYS A 43 -14.69 -11.02 6.71
N HIS A 44 -15.19 -11.42 5.55
CA HIS A 44 -16.13 -10.65 4.72
C HIS A 44 -17.32 -11.51 4.29
N ALA A 45 -18.00 -12.15 5.26
CA ALA A 45 -19.09 -13.09 5.00
C ALA A 45 -20.29 -12.49 4.23
N ALA A 46 -20.43 -11.17 4.22
CA ALA A 46 -21.47 -10.47 3.48
C ALA A 46 -21.21 -10.42 1.96
N ILE A 47 -19.96 -10.57 1.52
CA ILE A 47 -19.59 -10.54 0.11
C ILE A 47 -19.86 -11.92 -0.50
N THR A 48 -20.84 -11.99 -1.38
CA THR A 48 -21.14 -13.22 -2.14
C THR A 48 -20.34 -13.21 -3.42
N ILE A 49 -19.44 -14.17 -3.57
CA ILE A 49 -18.59 -14.34 -4.76
C ILE A 49 -19.03 -15.63 -5.44
N ASP A 50 -19.70 -15.52 -6.58
CA ASP A 50 -20.05 -16.68 -7.40
C ASP A 50 -18.82 -17.23 -8.17
N SER A 51 -18.99 -18.36 -8.86
CA SER A 51 -17.88 -19.01 -9.57
C SER A 51 -17.34 -18.20 -10.74
N ALA A 52 -18.20 -17.46 -11.45
CA ALA A 52 -17.80 -16.67 -12.62
C ALA A 52 -16.98 -15.45 -12.17
N PHE A 53 -17.48 -14.72 -11.17
CA PHE A 53 -16.78 -13.59 -10.59
C PHE A 53 -15.47 -14.02 -9.91
N ARG A 54 -15.46 -15.18 -9.24
CA ARG A 54 -14.22 -15.76 -8.69
C ARG A 54 -13.16 -15.97 -9.77
N GLN A 55 -13.55 -16.50 -10.94
CA GLN A 55 -12.64 -16.72 -12.06
C GLN A 55 -12.13 -15.39 -12.62
N ASP A 56 -13.00 -14.39 -12.75
CA ASP A 56 -12.65 -13.06 -13.24
C ASP A 56 -11.65 -12.34 -12.32
N ILE A 57 -11.90 -12.33 -11.00
CA ILE A 57 -10.96 -11.79 -10.01
C ILE A 57 -9.63 -12.52 -10.07
N SER A 58 -9.65 -13.86 -10.20
CA SER A 58 -8.42 -14.65 -10.25
C SER A 58 -7.59 -14.34 -11.49
N ALA A 59 -8.24 -14.14 -12.64
CA ALA A 59 -7.59 -13.71 -13.87
C ALA A 59 -6.95 -12.32 -13.71
N HIS A 60 -7.72 -11.35 -13.20
CA HIS A 60 -7.22 -10.00 -12.94
C HIS A 60 -6.04 -9.97 -11.96
N VAL A 61 -6.10 -10.73 -10.86
CA VAL A 61 -4.96 -10.85 -9.93
C VAL A 61 -3.76 -11.52 -10.61
N GLY A 62 -4.01 -12.51 -11.47
CA GLY A 62 -3.00 -13.21 -12.26
C GLY A 62 -2.24 -12.30 -13.22
N ASP A 63 -2.90 -11.30 -13.81
CA ASP A 63 -2.28 -10.36 -14.76
C ASP A 63 -1.16 -9.51 -14.12
N PHE A 64 -1.17 -9.32 -12.79
CA PHE A 64 -0.10 -8.63 -12.09
C PHE A 64 1.13 -9.50 -11.80
N GLY A 65 1.05 -10.82 -12.01
CA GLY A 65 2.16 -11.74 -11.77
C GLY A 65 2.69 -11.70 -10.33
N LEU A 66 1.80 -11.56 -9.35
CA LEU A 66 2.19 -11.42 -7.94
C LEU A 66 2.84 -12.70 -7.39
N PRO A 67 3.90 -12.58 -6.56
CA PRO A 67 4.52 -13.72 -5.93
C PRO A 67 3.57 -14.42 -4.95
N THR A 68 3.73 -15.74 -4.80
CA THR A 68 2.93 -16.55 -3.86
C THR A 68 3.32 -16.33 -2.41
N GLU A 69 4.55 -15.89 -2.17
CA GLU A 69 5.12 -15.63 -0.85
C GLU A 69 5.25 -14.12 -0.62
N PHE A 70 5.16 -13.71 0.64
CA PHE A 70 5.39 -12.31 0.99
C PHE A 70 6.87 -11.95 0.85
N PRO A 71 7.18 -10.67 0.57
CA PRO A 71 8.55 -10.18 0.64
C PRO A 71 9.18 -10.50 2.00
N ALA A 72 10.50 -10.68 2.00
CA ALA A 72 11.25 -10.80 3.24
C ALA A 72 11.02 -9.57 4.13
N ILE A 73 10.99 -9.78 5.45
CA ILE A 73 10.84 -8.69 6.39
C ILE A 73 12.02 -7.71 6.24
N PRO A 74 11.76 -6.41 6.06
CA PRO A 74 12.80 -5.41 5.94
C PRO A 74 13.74 -5.44 7.15
N THR A 75 15.04 -5.50 6.89
CA THR A 75 16.10 -5.39 7.91
C THR A 75 16.58 -3.95 8.08
N THR A 76 15.83 -2.98 7.57
CA THR A 76 16.11 -1.55 7.66
C THR A 76 14.80 -0.80 7.89
N LEU A 77 14.90 0.44 8.37
CA LEU A 77 13.76 1.34 8.42
C LEU A 77 13.33 1.69 6.99
N ILE A 78 12.06 1.47 6.68
CA ILE A 78 11.47 1.78 5.38
C ILE A 78 10.32 2.77 5.54
N PRO A 79 9.96 3.53 4.48
CA PRO A 79 8.70 4.27 4.47
C PRO A 79 7.49 3.35 4.67
N SER A 80 6.37 3.91 5.16
CA SER A 80 5.13 3.15 5.28
C SER A 80 4.69 2.60 3.93
N ILE A 81 4.33 1.32 3.88
CA ILE A 81 3.72 0.66 2.73
C ILE A 81 2.25 1.06 2.67
N SER A 82 1.86 1.75 1.59
CA SER A 82 0.48 2.16 1.35
C SER A 82 -0.48 0.95 1.36
N GLY A 83 -1.65 1.13 1.96
CA GLY A 83 -2.68 0.10 2.08
C GLY A 83 -2.55 -0.83 3.28
N LEU A 84 -1.37 -0.91 3.91
CA LEU A 84 -1.18 -1.71 5.12
C LEU A 84 -1.47 -0.91 6.39
N LYS A 85 -2.03 -1.59 7.39
CA LYS A 85 -2.36 -1.00 8.68
C LYS A 85 -1.10 -0.56 9.43
N ILE A 86 -1.05 0.70 9.84
CA ILE A 86 -0.04 1.19 10.78
C ILE A 86 -0.49 0.84 12.20
N LEU A 87 0.42 0.26 12.96
CA LEU A 87 0.23 -0.17 14.34
C LEU A 87 1.29 0.51 15.20
N GLU A 88 1.04 0.60 16.50
CA GLU A 88 2.06 0.97 17.47
C GLU A 88 2.69 -0.29 18.08
N ALA A 89 4.00 -0.29 18.26
CA ALA A 89 4.73 -1.38 18.91
C ALA A 89 5.93 -0.87 19.71
N LEU A 90 6.44 -1.73 20.58
CA LEU A 90 7.65 -1.53 21.37
C LEU A 90 8.88 -1.88 20.53
N TYR A 91 9.94 -1.12 20.71
CA TYR A 91 11.21 -1.27 20.00
C TYR A 91 12.27 -1.85 20.93
N CYS A 92 12.96 -2.88 20.44
CA CYS A 92 14.19 -3.32 21.07
C CYS A 92 15.29 -2.25 20.82
N PRO A 93 16.06 -1.82 21.84
CA PRO A 93 17.15 -0.87 21.65
C PRO A 93 18.43 -1.52 21.09
N HIS A 94 18.51 -2.85 21.09
CA HIS A 94 19.71 -3.59 20.69
C HIS A 94 19.61 -4.22 19.30
N CYS A 95 18.40 -4.34 18.74
CA CYS A 95 18.17 -4.85 17.39
C CYS A 95 16.91 -4.25 16.77
N LEU A 96 16.56 -4.66 15.54
CA LEU A 96 15.37 -4.16 14.83
C LEU A 96 14.07 -4.85 15.21
N ALA A 97 14.11 -5.84 16.12
CA ALA A 97 12.91 -6.52 16.59
C ALA A 97 11.91 -5.53 17.18
N VAL A 98 10.63 -5.81 16.94
CA VAL A 98 9.50 -5.06 17.45
C VAL A 98 8.46 -6.02 18.00
N HIS A 99 7.80 -5.60 19.07
CA HIS A 99 6.77 -6.42 19.71
C HIS A 99 5.62 -5.53 20.17
N GLN A 100 4.38 -5.97 19.96
CA GLN A 100 3.19 -5.20 20.35
C GLN A 100 2.89 -5.29 21.86
N HIS A 101 3.43 -6.30 22.55
CA HIS A 101 3.15 -6.54 23.97
C HIS A 101 4.44 -6.51 24.80
N PRO A 102 4.42 -5.88 25.99
CA PRO A 102 5.58 -5.82 26.87
C PRO A 102 6.16 -7.20 27.21
N ASP A 103 5.30 -8.19 27.45
CA ASP A 103 5.75 -9.54 27.85
C ASP A 103 6.56 -10.22 26.75
N THR A 104 6.15 -10.05 25.48
CA THR A 104 6.90 -10.62 24.35
C THR A 104 8.20 -9.86 24.10
N MET A 105 8.25 -8.54 24.36
CA MET A 105 9.49 -7.77 24.32
C MET A 105 10.47 -8.18 25.42
N VAL A 106 9.98 -8.38 26.65
CA VAL A 106 10.80 -8.85 27.78
C VAL A 106 11.35 -10.24 27.50
N HIS A 107 10.52 -11.14 26.96
CA HIS A 107 10.95 -12.46 26.54
C HIS A 107 12.05 -12.37 25.47
N HIS A 108 11.80 -11.61 24.40
CA HIS A 108 12.78 -11.38 23.33
C HIS A 108 14.11 -10.86 23.87
N HIS A 109 14.10 -9.83 24.71
CA HIS A 109 15.33 -9.27 25.28
C HIS A 109 16.10 -10.31 26.07
N ARG A 110 15.43 -11.09 26.93
CA ARG A 110 16.08 -12.13 27.73
C ARG A 110 16.73 -13.22 26.85
N THR A 111 16.11 -13.56 25.73
CA THR A 111 16.59 -14.64 24.85
C THR A 111 17.63 -14.18 23.83
N ALA A 112 17.46 -12.99 23.26
CA ALA A 112 18.32 -12.46 22.18
C ALA A 112 19.47 -11.60 22.72
N HIS A 113 19.32 -11.04 23.92
CA HIS A 113 20.28 -10.14 24.55
C HIS A 113 20.51 -10.54 26.03
N PRO A 114 20.99 -11.77 26.30
CA PRO A 114 21.16 -12.28 27.66
C PRO A 114 22.22 -11.50 28.47
N ASP A 115 23.22 -10.92 27.80
CA ASP A 115 24.37 -10.26 28.43
C ASP A 115 24.18 -8.75 28.61
N THR A 116 23.05 -8.18 28.18
CA THR A 116 22.75 -6.75 28.35
C THR A 116 21.76 -6.52 29.49
N PRO A 117 21.87 -5.42 30.25
CA PRO A 117 20.89 -5.08 31.26
C PRO A 117 19.56 -4.74 30.59
N ARG A 118 18.47 -5.31 31.10
CA ARG A 118 17.13 -5.01 30.61
C ARG A 118 16.79 -3.53 30.86
N PRO A 119 16.38 -2.78 29.84
CA PRO A 119 15.85 -1.42 29.98
C PRO A 119 14.68 -1.31 30.96
N SER A 120 14.58 -0.16 31.63
CA SER A 120 13.45 0.18 32.50
C SER A 120 12.18 0.53 31.71
N SER A 121 12.35 0.95 30.45
CA SER A 121 11.27 1.33 29.54
C SER A 121 11.67 1.02 28.10
N TRP A 122 10.69 0.75 27.25
CA TRP A 122 10.88 0.52 25.82
C TRP A 122 10.38 1.72 25.04
N ALA A 123 11.13 2.15 24.03
CA ALA A 123 10.62 3.13 23.07
C ALA A 123 9.43 2.52 22.29
N THR A 124 8.44 3.33 21.96
CA THR A 124 7.34 2.94 21.07
C THR A 124 7.46 3.66 19.73
N GLY A 125 6.81 3.10 18.71
CA GLY A 125 6.65 3.79 17.44
C GLY A 125 5.85 3.01 16.41
N PRO A 126 5.72 3.58 15.21
CA PRO A 126 4.90 3.01 14.14
C PRO A 126 5.56 1.80 13.48
N VAL A 127 4.78 0.73 13.33
CA VAL A 127 5.16 -0.50 12.64
C VAL A 127 4.06 -0.91 11.67
N GLN A 128 4.43 -1.73 10.69
CA GLN A 128 3.48 -2.42 9.82
C GLN A 128 3.80 -3.91 9.80
N ARG A 129 2.84 -4.71 9.33
CA ARG A 129 3.00 -6.14 9.10
C ARG A 129 2.29 -6.54 7.82
N PHE A 130 2.77 -7.58 7.14
CA PHE A 130 2.11 -8.07 5.94
C PHE A 130 0.79 -8.76 6.26
N HIS A 131 0.71 -9.60 7.30
CA HIS A 131 -0.50 -10.37 7.59
C HIS A 131 -0.72 -10.63 9.09
N ASP A 132 -1.96 -11.02 9.42
CA ASP A 132 -2.44 -11.27 10.78
C ASP A 132 -2.42 -12.77 11.16
N GLY A 133 -1.68 -13.60 10.41
CA GLY A 133 -1.65 -15.06 10.55
C GLY A 133 -0.68 -15.58 11.61
N VAL A 134 -0.28 -16.85 11.50
CA VAL A 134 0.85 -17.41 12.28
C VAL A 134 2.16 -16.84 11.74
N GLY A 135 3.11 -16.49 12.61
CA GLY A 135 4.37 -15.86 12.18
C GLY A 135 4.26 -14.35 11.93
N ARG A 136 3.41 -13.64 12.69
CA ARG A 136 3.22 -12.18 12.60
C ARG A 136 4.53 -11.45 12.88
N GLN A 137 5.26 -11.15 11.83
CA GLN A 137 6.45 -10.32 11.91
C GLN A 137 6.06 -8.91 11.48
N ALA A 138 6.18 -7.99 12.43
CA ALA A 138 6.06 -6.57 12.15
C ALA A 138 7.45 -5.99 11.91
N PHE A 139 7.52 -4.90 11.14
CA PHE A 139 8.73 -4.16 10.86
C PHE A 139 8.51 -2.69 11.14
N ARG A 140 9.60 -2.02 11.53
CA ARG A 140 9.60 -0.57 11.80
C ARG A 140 9.40 0.18 10.52
N ILE A 141 8.59 1.23 10.58
CA ILE A 141 8.44 2.18 9.49
C ILE A 141 8.90 3.56 9.92
N LEU A 142 9.33 4.35 8.95
CA LEU A 142 9.51 5.78 9.15
C LEU A 142 8.13 6.41 9.44
N PRO A 143 8.02 7.32 10.42
CA PRO A 143 6.83 8.13 10.57
C PRO A 143 6.56 8.84 9.24
N SER A 144 5.38 8.62 8.67
CA SER A 144 4.97 9.41 7.51
C SER A 144 4.61 10.80 8.01
N ASP A 145 5.41 11.81 7.68
CA ASP A 145 5.17 13.23 8.02
C ASP A 145 3.93 13.84 7.32
N VAL A 146 2.98 13.01 6.85
CA VAL A 146 1.93 13.46 5.93
C VAL A 146 0.57 13.01 6.43
N GLN A 147 -0.14 13.95 7.03
CA GLN A 147 -1.60 13.97 7.03
C GLN A 147 -2.05 13.92 5.57
N HIS A 148 -2.63 12.82 5.13
CA HIS A 148 -3.52 12.85 3.96
C HIS A 148 -4.79 13.56 4.42
N ASP A 149 -4.76 14.88 4.46
CA ASP A 149 -5.97 15.65 4.26
C ASP A 149 -6.54 15.18 2.92
N ASN A 150 -7.81 14.78 2.94
CA ASN A 150 -8.62 14.60 1.75
C ASN A 150 -8.66 15.94 1.00
N VAL A 151 -7.64 16.23 0.19
CA VAL A 151 -7.75 17.25 -0.83
C VAL A 151 -8.66 16.66 -1.88
N SER A 152 -9.96 16.92 -1.72
CA SER A 152 -10.93 16.85 -2.80
C SER A 152 -10.41 17.78 -3.89
N PHE A 153 -9.69 17.23 -4.85
CA PHE A 153 -9.40 17.95 -6.08
C PHE A 153 -10.73 18.05 -6.82
N ASP A 154 -11.41 19.18 -6.67
CA ASP A 154 -12.51 19.56 -7.55
C ASP A 154 -11.91 19.83 -8.94
N ILE A 155 -11.77 18.75 -9.71
CA ILE A 155 -11.36 18.74 -11.13
C ILE A 155 -12.22 19.66 -12.04
N PRO A 156 -13.49 20.05 -11.75
CA PRO A 156 -14.25 20.89 -12.68
C PRO A 156 -13.64 22.27 -12.98
N SER A 157 -12.85 22.86 -12.07
CA SER A 157 -12.34 24.23 -12.28
C SER A 157 -11.17 24.30 -13.26
N ILE A 158 -10.34 23.26 -13.35
CA ILE A 158 -9.13 23.27 -14.18
C ILE A 158 -9.49 23.18 -15.68
N LEU A 159 -10.54 22.43 -16.03
CA LEU A 159 -11.00 22.35 -17.41
C LEU A 159 -11.64 23.66 -17.90
N SER A 160 -12.33 24.39 -17.00
CA SER A 160 -12.97 25.66 -17.34
C SER A 160 -11.97 26.79 -17.63
N ASP A 161 -10.79 26.75 -17.01
CA ASP A 161 -9.74 27.74 -17.22
C ASP A 161 -8.96 27.50 -18.52
N MET A 162 -8.84 26.23 -18.97
CA MET A 162 -8.19 25.89 -20.25
C MET A 162 -9.06 26.26 -21.45
N GLU A 163 -10.38 26.08 -21.38
CA GLU A 163 -11.30 26.44 -22.48
C GLU A 163 -11.43 27.96 -22.65
N SER A 164 -11.25 28.72 -21.57
CA SER A 164 -11.26 30.19 -21.61
C SER A 164 -9.96 30.78 -22.21
N ALA A 165 -8.84 30.07 -22.12
CA ALA A 165 -7.56 30.49 -22.69
C ALA A 165 -7.45 30.25 -24.21
N GLU A 166 -8.06 29.18 -24.73
CA GLU A 166 -8.11 28.92 -26.18
C GLU A 166 -8.93 29.96 -26.94
N LYS A 167 -9.96 30.53 -26.32
CA LYS A 167 -10.84 31.51 -26.96
C LYS A 167 -10.26 32.93 -27.05
N ALA A 168 -9.14 33.18 -26.37
CA ALA A 168 -8.50 34.50 -26.31
C ALA A 168 -7.25 34.65 -27.22
N LEU A 169 -6.78 33.57 -27.86
CA LEU A 169 -5.68 33.60 -28.83
C LEU A 169 -6.14 33.17 -30.23
N THR A 170 -6.83 34.05 -30.93
CA THR A 170 -6.74 34.08 -32.39
C THR A 170 -6.23 35.44 -32.86
N PRO A 171 -4.92 35.71 -32.80
CA PRO A 171 -4.32 36.59 -33.78
C PRO A 171 -4.23 35.83 -35.10
N ASP A 172 -4.72 36.48 -36.15
CA ASP A 172 -4.58 36.13 -37.56
C ASP A 172 -3.25 35.42 -37.85
N LEU A 173 -3.30 34.09 -38.01
CA LEU A 173 -2.13 33.26 -38.28
C LEU A 173 -1.71 33.48 -39.74
N ASP A 174 -0.79 34.41 -39.95
CA ASP A 174 -0.08 34.56 -41.22
C ASP A 174 0.64 33.24 -41.54
N VAL A 175 0.12 32.55 -42.56
CA VAL A 175 0.56 31.22 -43.05
C VAL A 175 2.02 31.24 -43.54
N ARG A 176 2.67 32.41 -43.60
CA ARG A 176 4.07 32.57 -44.03
C ARG A 176 5.10 32.28 -42.93
N ASN A 177 4.68 32.08 -41.68
CA ASN A 177 5.58 31.81 -40.55
C ASN A 177 5.57 30.35 -40.05
N ILE A 178 5.24 29.39 -40.92
CA ILE A 178 5.45 27.98 -40.61
C ILE A 178 6.92 27.65 -40.85
N THR A 179 7.65 27.25 -39.81
CA THR A 179 9.04 26.81 -39.92
C THR A 179 9.15 25.50 -40.71
N PRO A 180 10.19 25.31 -41.55
CA PRO A 180 10.21 24.27 -42.58
C PRO A 180 10.32 22.82 -42.06
N TRP A 181 10.58 22.62 -40.77
CA TRP A 181 10.87 21.30 -40.20
C TRP A 181 9.63 20.51 -39.79
N LEU A 182 8.45 21.12 -39.87
CA LEU A 182 7.15 20.49 -39.54
C LEU A 182 6.45 19.87 -40.75
N ARG A 183 7.21 19.50 -41.78
CA ARG A 183 6.71 18.69 -42.90
C ARG A 183 7.65 17.52 -43.14
N ILE A 184 7.57 16.51 -42.29
CA ILE A 184 8.08 15.18 -42.63
C ILE A 184 6.99 14.17 -42.23
N THR A 185 6.71 13.32 -43.21
CA THR A 185 5.67 12.31 -43.41
C THR A 185 5.42 11.33 -42.28
#